data_AF-A0AAV5JZR6-F1
#
_entry.id   AF-A0AAV5JZR6-F1
#
_cell.length_a   1.000
_cell.length_b   1.000
_cell.length_c   1.000
_cell.angle_alpha   90.00
_cell.angle_beta   90.00
_cell.angle_gamma   90.00
#
_symmetry.space_group_name_H-M   'P 1'
#
loop_
_entity.id
_entity.type
_entity.pdbx_description
1 polymer ?
#
loop_
_entity_poly.entity_id
_entity_poly.type
_entity_poly.pdbx_seq_one_letter_code
_entity_poly.pdbx_strand_id
1 'polypeptide(L)'
;MAPLNISIKKHDTYSAPIKSKEELIFHVGFRQFLARPVFSTDNINSDKHKTERFLHTGRFSMASIYAPISFPSLPLIALKSSGEATVPVVAAVRSLKNINPNRIILKKIILTGYPQRVSKLKASVRYMFHKPEDVRWFKPVEVWTKYGHCGRIKEPIGTHGVMKCVFNGVLQRHDTVCLSQYNRANPQWPEHRLPLDA
;
A
#
# COMPACT_ATOMS: atom_id res chain seq x y z
N MET A 1 -20.79 -0.26 -13.39
CA MET A 1 -20.00 0.11 -12.19
C MET A 1 -18.70 0.73 -12.65
N ALA A 2 -18.19 1.73 -11.93
CA ALA A 2 -16.97 2.46 -12.27
C ALA A 2 -16.06 2.59 -11.04
N PRO A 3 -14.73 2.76 -11.24
CA PRO A 3 -13.83 3.05 -10.14
C PRO A 3 -14.05 4.49 -9.65
N LEU A 4 -14.50 4.63 -8.42
CA LEU A 4 -14.64 5.91 -7.73
C LEU A 4 -13.37 6.17 -6.89
N ASN A 5 -12.82 7.37 -7.02
CA ASN A 5 -11.73 7.84 -6.17
C ASN A 5 -12.27 8.88 -5.20
N ILE A 6 -12.30 8.48 -3.94
CA ILE A 6 -12.89 9.24 -2.84
C ILE A 6 -11.77 9.81 -2.00
N SER A 7 -11.83 11.12 -1.79
CA SER A 7 -11.02 11.78 -0.79
C SER A 7 -11.60 11.42 0.57
N ILE A 8 -10.82 10.77 1.45
CA ILE A 8 -11.28 10.31 2.77
C ILE A 8 -10.41 10.83 3.91
N LYS A 9 -11.02 11.21 5.04
CA LYS A 9 -10.34 11.54 6.29
C LYS A 9 -10.98 10.72 7.41
N LYS A 10 -10.16 10.08 8.25
CA LYS A 10 -10.66 9.41 9.46
C LYS A 10 -11.37 10.42 10.35
N HIS A 11 -12.53 10.05 10.89
CA HIS A 11 -13.27 10.91 11.79
C HIS A 11 -12.55 10.99 13.14
N ASP A 12 -12.51 12.17 13.75
CA ASP A 12 -11.67 12.42 14.93
C ASP A 12 -12.19 11.68 16.19
N THR A 13 -13.49 11.39 16.27
CA THR A 13 -14.06 10.58 17.37
C THR A 13 -13.80 9.07 17.23
N TYR A 14 -13.42 8.61 16.04
CA TYR A 14 -13.23 7.19 15.78
C TYR A 14 -11.78 6.79 16.08
N SER A 15 -11.57 6.13 17.22
CA SER A 15 -10.22 5.77 17.70
C SER A 15 -9.65 4.54 16.99
N ALA A 16 -10.48 3.52 16.75
CA ALA A 16 -10.04 2.23 16.22
C ALA A 16 -9.34 2.35 14.84
N PRO A 17 -8.37 1.47 14.53
CA PRO A 17 -7.73 1.46 13.22
C PRO A 17 -8.71 0.97 12.16
N ILE A 18 -8.66 1.57 10.97
CA ILE A 18 -9.43 1.13 9.79
C ILE A 18 -8.44 0.51 8.82
N LYS A 19 -8.59 -0.78 8.53
CA LYS A 19 -7.70 -1.50 7.64
C LYS A 19 -8.15 -1.30 6.19
N SER A 20 -7.20 -1.25 5.26
CA SER A 20 -7.54 -1.28 3.83
C SER A 20 -8.18 -2.63 3.48
N LYS A 21 -9.18 -2.61 2.60
CA LYS A 21 -10.02 -3.74 2.18
C LYS A 21 -10.94 -4.29 3.28
N GLU A 22 -11.10 -3.56 4.38
CA GLU A 22 -12.15 -3.83 5.36
C GLU A 22 -13.50 -3.34 4.81
N GLU A 23 -14.59 -3.99 5.20
CA GLU A 23 -15.93 -3.59 4.74
C GLU A 23 -16.38 -2.31 5.42
N LEU A 24 -16.81 -1.35 4.61
CA LEU A 24 -17.38 -0.09 5.07
C LEU A 24 -18.65 0.20 4.29
N ILE A 25 -19.61 0.80 4.97
CA ILE A 25 -20.84 1.30 4.37
C ILE A 25 -20.58 2.73 3.92
N PHE A 26 -20.66 2.96 2.62
CA PHE A 26 -20.47 4.27 2.02
C PHE A 26 -21.81 4.89 1.68
N HIS A 27 -22.06 6.07 2.24
CA HIS A 27 -23.15 6.96 1.84
C HIS A 27 -22.57 8.04 0.92
N VAL A 28 -22.99 8.02 -0.34
CA VAL A 28 -22.61 8.99 -1.38
C VAL A 28 -23.87 9.68 -1.87
N GLY A 29 -24.11 10.90 -1.38
CA GLY A 29 -25.39 11.57 -1.59
C GLY A 29 -26.55 10.71 -1.09
N PHE A 30 -27.45 10.30 -1.99
CA PHE A 30 -28.61 9.45 -1.69
C PHE A 30 -28.32 7.94 -1.79
N ARG A 31 -27.16 7.53 -2.30
CA ARG A 31 -26.83 6.12 -2.52
C ARG A 31 -26.06 5.56 -1.34
N GLN A 32 -26.47 4.39 -0.87
CA GLN A 32 -25.76 3.61 0.13
C GLN A 32 -25.26 2.31 -0.49
N PHE A 33 -24.01 1.95 -0.21
CA PHE A 33 -23.44 0.69 -0.66
C PHE A 33 -22.35 0.19 0.27
N LEU A 34 -22.21 -1.14 0.35
CA LEU A 34 -21.12 -1.79 1.08
C LEU A 34 -19.95 -2.01 0.12
N ALA A 35 -18.77 -1.55 0.50
CA ALA A 35 -17.56 -1.73 -0.31
C ALA A 35 -16.30 -1.88 0.55
N ARG A 36 -15.28 -2.52 -0.03
CA ARG A 36 -13.96 -2.72 0.59
C ARG A 36 -12.92 -1.79 -0.08
N PRO A 37 -12.62 -0.61 0.50
CA PRO A 37 -11.77 0.38 -0.15
C PRO A 37 -10.28 0.02 -0.10
N VAL A 38 -9.60 0.30 -1.21
CA VAL A 38 -8.14 0.35 -1.24
C VAL A 38 -7.68 1.76 -0.92
N PHE A 39 -6.98 1.93 0.20
CA PHE A 39 -6.44 3.23 0.59
C PHE A 39 -5.12 3.49 -0.10
N SER A 40 -4.91 4.73 -0.54
CA SER A 40 -3.70 5.18 -1.18
C SER A 40 -3.35 6.62 -0.80
N THR A 41 -2.07 6.95 -0.87
CA THR A 41 -1.59 8.33 -0.69
C THR A 41 -2.08 9.21 -1.84
N ASP A 42 -2.63 10.37 -1.53
CA ASP A 42 -2.92 11.39 -2.53
C ASP A 42 -1.70 12.31 -2.67
N ASN A 43 -0.95 12.17 -3.77
CA ASN A 43 0.18 13.03 -4.10
C ASN A 43 -0.15 13.76 -5.41
N ILE A 44 -0.06 15.08 -5.41
CA ILE A 44 -0.35 15.93 -6.58
C ILE A 44 0.77 15.79 -7.62
N ASN A 45 2.00 15.53 -7.18
CA ASN A 45 3.18 15.52 -8.04
C ASN A 45 3.43 14.16 -8.74
N SER A 46 2.57 13.15 -8.56
CA SER A 46 2.80 11.83 -9.13
C SER A 46 1.51 11.05 -9.37
N ASP A 47 1.43 10.43 -10.55
CA ASP A 47 0.32 9.52 -10.94
C ASP A 47 0.42 8.13 -10.29
N LYS A 48 1.56 7.84 -9.63
CA LYS A 48 1.81 6.57 -8.95
C LYS A 48 1.54 6.74 -7.46
N HIS A 49 0.45 6.15 -7.01
CA HIS A 49 0.01 6.30 -5.62
C HIS A 49 0.37 5.07 -4.79
N LYS A 50 1.04 5.28 -3.66
CA LYS A 50 1.41 4.18 -2.75
C LYS A 50 0.17 3.71 -1.98
N THR A 51 -0.04 2.41 -1.88
CA THR A 51 -1.08 1.84 -1.01
C THR A 51 -0.78 2.12 0.45
N GLU A 52 -1.81 2.44 1.22
CA GLU A 52 -1.76 2.49 2.67
C GLU A 52 -2.46 1.25 3.24
N ARG A 53 -1.85 0.60 4.24
CA ARG A 53 -2.45 -0.58 4.89
C ARG A 53 -3.60 -0.20 5.81
N PHE A 54 -3.56 1.02 6.35
CA PHE A 54 -4.52 1.57 7.28
C PHE A 54 -4.82 3.02 6.92
N LEU A 55 -6.01 3.50 7.28
CA LEU A 55 -6.32 4.92 7.21
C LEU A 55 -5.67 5.64 8.40
N HIS A 56 -4.80 6.60 8.11
CA HIS A 56 -4.08 7.37 9.13
C HIS A 56 -4.94 8.53 9.67
N THR A 57 -4.94 8.72 10.99
CA THR A 57 -5.62 9.85 11.66
C THR A 57 -4.98 11.18 11.26
N GLY A 58 -5.77 12.24 11.13
CA GLY A 58 -5.28 13.59 10.83
C GLY A 58 -4.76 13.81 9.40
N ARG A 59 -4.65 12.75 8.58
CA ARG A 59 -4.21 12.82 7.20
C ARG A 59 -5.34 12.53 6.22
N PHE A 60 -5.30 13.21 5.08
CA PHE A 60 -6.12 12.91 3.93
C PHE A 60 -5.52 11.78 3.11
N SER A 61 -6.31 10.73 2.87
CA SER A 61 -5.96 9.63 1.97
C SER A 61 -7.02 9.51 0.87
N MET A 62 -6.72 8.73 -0.15
CA MET A 62 -7.66 8.40 -1.23
C MET A 62 -8.15 6.97 -1.05
N ALA A 63 -9.46 6.78 -1.03
CA ALA A 63 -10.10 5.48 -1.10
C ALA A 63 -10.56 5.20 -2.54
N SER A 64 -10.11 4.10 -3.12
CA SER A 64 -10.55 3.64 -4.44
C SER A 64 -11.42 2.40 -4.30
N ILE A 65 -12.60 2.43 -4.91
CA ILE A 65 -13.61 1.37 -4.88
C ILE A 65 -14.31 1.23 -6.23
N TYR A 66 -14.91 0.07 -6.50
CA TYR A 66 -15.87 -0.08 -7.59
C TYR A 66 -17.29 0.13 -7.07
N ALA A 67 -17.99 1.11 -7.60
CA ALA A 67 -19.34 1.48 -7.18
C ALA A 67 -20.15 2.08 -8.34
N PRO A 68 -21.46 2.35 -8.18
CA PRO A 68 -22.26 3.04 -9.18
C PRO A 68 -21.70 4.44 -9.44
N ILE A 69 -21.72 4.85 -10.71
CA ILE A 69 -21.18 6.15 -11.10
C ILE A 69 -21.94 7.27 -10.37
N SER A 70 -21.20 8.21 -9.80
CA SER A 70 -21.73 9.38 -9.10
C SER A 70 -20.88 10.58 -9.52
N PHE A 71 -21.50 11.69 -9.91
CA PHE A 71 -20.74 12.84 -10.42
C PHE A 71 -20.18 13.69 -9.27
N PRO A 72 -18.88 14.02 -9.25
CA PRO A 72 -18.28 14.85 -8.21
C PRO A 72 -18.75 16.32 -8.33
N SER A 73 -18.71 17.13 -7.26
CA SER A 73 -18.32 16.79 -5.89
C SER A 73 -19.52 16.41 -5.04
N LEU A 74 -19.53 15.19 -4.49
CA LEU A 74 -20.58 14.72 -3.57
C LEU A 74 -19.99 14.49 -2.18
N PRO A 75 -20.68 14.90 -1.11
CA PRO A 75 -20.28 14.56 0.25
C PRO A 75 -20.38 13.04 0.44
N LEU A 76 -19.42 12.49 1.18
CA LEU A 76 -19.36 11.08 1.48
C LEU A 76 -19.16 10.86 2.98
N ILE A 77 -19.93 9.93 3.52
CA ILE A 77 -19.78 9.42 4.88
C ILE A 77 -19.50 7.92 4.78
N ALA A 78 -18.45 7.46 5.45
CA ALA A 78 -18.11 6.06 5.58
C ALA A 78 -18.41 5.60 7.02
N LEU A 79 -19.35 4.69 7.14
CA LEU A 79 -19.75 4.09 8.39
C LEU A 79 -19.11 2.71 8.54
N LYS A 80 -18.81 2.35 9.78
CA LYS A 80 -18.40 1.00 10.14
C LYS A 80 -19.50 0.34 10.97
N SER A 81 -19.95 -0.83 10.52
CA SER A 81 -20.83 -1.68 11.33
C SER A 81 -19.98 -2.53 12.27
N SER A 82 -20.37 -2.61 13.54
CA SER A 82 -19.66 -3.37 14.60
C SER A 82 -20.37 -4.70 14.94
N GLY A 83 -21.09 -5.28 13.99
CA GLY A 83 -21.95 -6.45 14.18
C GLY A 83 -23.44 -6.09 14.07
N GLU A 84 -24.30 -7.10 13.93
CA GLU A 84 -25.72 -6.94 13.55
C GLU A 84 -26.56 -6.09 14.53
N ALA A 85 -26.15 -5.98 15.80
CA ALA A 85 -26.95 -5.32 16.85
C ALA A 85 -26.49 -3.91 17.25
N THR A 86 -25.42 -3.37 16.64
CA THR A 86 -24.86 -2.06 17.04
C THR A 86 -25.06 -1.01 15.95
N VAL A 87 -25.50 0.19 16.35
CA VAL A 87 -25.65 1.35 15.47
C VAL A 87 -24.33 1.61 14.73
N PRO A 88 -24.35 1.77 13.39
CA PRO A 88 -23.13 1.98 12.61
C PRO A 88 -22.46 3.30 13.01
N VAL A 89 -21.16 3.23 13.29
CA VAL A 89 -20.38 4.37 13.77
C VAL A 89 -19.72 5.09 12.59
N VAL A 90 -19.71 6.42 12.62
CA VAL A 90 -19.00 7.24 11.63
C VAL A 90 -17.49 7.00 11.75
N ALA A 91 -16.93 6.30 10.77
CA ALA A 91 -15.52 5.94 10.76
C ALA A 91 -14.67 6.99 10.02
N ALA A 92 -15.22 7.52 8.93
CA ALA A 92 -14.56 8.52 8.12
C ALA A 92 -15.56 9.40 7.35
N VAL A 93 -15.16 10.62 7.04
CA VAL A 93 -15.96 11.61 6.30
C VAL A 93 -15.08 12.21 5.21
N ARG A 94 -15.70 12.68 4.10
CA ARG A 94 -15.23 13.76 3.21
C ARG A 94 -16.06 13.80 1.92
N SER A 95 -15.49 13.49 0.76
CA SER A 95 -16.15 13.72 -0.53
C SER A 95 -15.56 12.91 -1.68
N LEU A 96 -16.41 12.68 -2.69
CA LEU A 96 -16.01 12.10 -3.96
C LEU A 96 -15.17 13.09 -4.76
N LYS A 97 -13.94 12.70 -5.14
CA LYS A 97 -13.00 13.59 -5.84
C LYS A 97 -13.12 13.44 -7.35
N ASN A 98 -12.97 12.22 -7.87
CA ASN A 98 -13.05 11.95 -9.31
C ASN A 98 -13.40 10.49 -9.62
N ILE A 99 -13.72 10.25 -10.89
CA ILE A 99 -14.05 8.94 -11.45
C ILE A 99 -12.98 8.60 -12.48
N ASN A 100 -11.75 8.36 -12.01
CA ASN A 100 -10.62 8.09 -12.90
C ASN A 100 -10.22 6.59 -12.87
N PRO A 101 -10.46 5.82 -13.96
CA PRO A 101 -10.05 4.42 -14.05
C PRO A 101 -8.54 4.21 -14.21
N ASN A 102 -7.81 5.25 -14.63
CA ASN A 102 -6.38 5.16 -14.91
C ASN A 102 -5.51 5.34 -13.66
N ARG A 103 -6.12 5.56 -12.48
CA ARG A 103 -5.37 5.76 -11.23
C ARG A 103 -4.55 4.51 -10.90
N ILE A 104 -3.23 4.65 -10.85
CA ILE A 104 -2.32 3.55 -10.55
C ILE A 104 -2.05 3.51 -9.05
N ILE A 105 -2.43 2.41 -8.43
CA ILE A 105 -2.19 2.15 -7.02
C ILE A 105 -1.12 1.04 -6.90
N LEU A 106 -0.06 1.33 -6.16
CA LEU A 106 1.13 0.48 -6.02
C LEU A 106 1.34 0.04 -4.58
N LYS A 107 1.35 -1.27 -4.36
CA LYS A 107 1.74 -1.90 -3.10
C LYS A 107 3.25 -2.07 -3.07
N LYS A 108 3.91 -1.36 -2.16
CA LYS A 108 5.34 -1.54 -1.88
C LYS A 108 5.57 -2.84 -1.13
N ILE A 109 6.46 -3.69 -1.63
CA ILE A 109 6.97 -4.91 -1.01
C ILE A 109 8.46 -4.67 -0.75
N ILE A 110 8.93 -4.99 0.45
CA ILE A 110 10.34 -4.83 0.82
C ILE A 110 10.88 -6.23 1.10
N LEU A 111 11.84 -6.67 0.30
CA LEU A 111 12.63 -7.86 0.58
C LEU A 111 13.79 -7.46 1.48
N THR A 112 14.01 -8.22 2.55
CA THR A 112 15.04 -7.92 3.56
C THR A 112 16.11 -8.99 3.56
N GLY A 113 17.36 -8.58 3.72
CA GLY A 113 18.50 -9.47 3.92
C GLY A 113 19.46 -8.91 4.96
N TYR A 114 20.32 -9.78 5.47
CA TYR A 114 21.28 -9.46 6.51
C TYR A 114 22.71 -9.57 5.96
N PRO A 115 23.59 -8.59 6.25
CA PRO A 115 24.99 -8.66 5.87
C PRO A 115 25.72 -9.68 6.73
N GLN A 116 26.30 -10.71 6.12
CA GLN A 116 27.05 -11.76 6.79
C GLN A 116 28.55 -11.41 6.91
N ARG A 117 29.15 -10.95 5.80
CA ARG A 117 30.56 -10.55 5.75
C ARG A 117 30.67 -9.18 5.09
N VAL A 118 31.31 -8.24 5.77
CA VAL A 118 31.55 -6.89 5.25
C VAL A 118 33.05 -6.67 5.09
N SER A 119 33.44 -6.08 3.96
CA SER A 119 34.81 -5.75 3.62
C SER A 119 34.83 -4.39 2.91
N LYS A 120 35.18 -3.32 3.64
CA LYS A 120 35.08 -1.94 3.15
C LYS A 120 33.67 -1.67 2.61
N LEU A 121 33.54 -1.38 1.31
CA LEU A 121 32.26 -1.11 0.63
C LEU A 121 31.54 -2.37 0.11
N LYS A 122 32.19 -3.54 0.18
CA LYS A 122 31.64 -4.81 -0.31
C LYS A 122 30.98 -5.55 0.85
N ALA A 123 29.77 -6.06 0.65
CA ALA A 123 29.09 -6.90 1.64
C ALA A 123 28.49 -8.14 0.99
N SER A 124 28.61 -9.29 1.66
CA SER A 124 27.88 -10.51 1.34
C SER A 124 26.57 -10.51 2.12
N VAL A 125 25.44 -10.52 1.43
CA VAL A 125 24.09 -10.46 2.00
C VAL A 125 23.41 -11.82 1.89
N ARG A 126 22.82 -12.30 2.99
CA ARG A 126 22.10 -13.57 3.11
C ARG A 126 20.63 -13.34 3.47
N TYR A 127 19.79 -14.34 3.24
CA TYR A 127 18.36 -14.37 3.58
C TYR A 127 17.47 -13.38 2.82
N MET A 128 17.98 -12.74 1.76
CA MET A 128 17.12 -11.99 0.82
C MET A 128 16.55 -12.88 -0.28
N PHE A 129 17.37 -13.81 -0.79
CA PHE A 129 17.01 -14.78 -1.82
C PHE A 129 17.50 -16.17 -1.42
N HIS A 130 16.91 -17.21 -2.02
CA HIS A 130 17.29 -18.61 -1.77
C HIS A 130 17.90 -19.31 -2.98
N LYS A 131 17.66 -18.80 -4.20
CA LYS A 131 18.24 -19.33 -5.43
C LYS A 131 19.19 -18.30 -6.07
N PRO A 132 20.29 -18.74 -6.72
CA PRO A 132 21.21 -17.82 -7.41
C PRO A 132 20.60 -17.21 -8.67
N GLU A 133 19.59 -17.85 -9.26
CA GLU A 133 18.83 -17.34 -10.40
C GLU A 133 18.07 -16.05 -10.04
N ASP A 134 17.42 -16.03 -8.87
CA ASP A 134 16.71 -14.85 -8.36
C ASP A 134 17.66 -13.66 -8.19
N VAL A 135 18.87 -13.90 -7.67
CA VAL A 135 19.89 -12.85 -7.52
C VAL A 135 20.30 -12.26 -8.87
N ARG A 136 20.43 -13.10 -9.91
CA ARG A 136 20.73 -12.63 -11.28
C ARG A 136 19.57 -11.83 -11.86
N TRP A 137 18.34 -12.29 -11.64
CA TRP A 137 17.13 -11.59 -12.08
C TRP A 137 17.00 -10.19 -11.44
N PHE A 138 17.26 -10.08 -10.14
CA PHE A 138 17.17 -8.82 -9.39
C PHE A 138 18.46 -7.98 -9.42
N LYS A 139 19.48 -8.40 -10.15
CA LYS A 139 20.75 -7.67 -10.31
C LYS A 139 20.63 -6.18 -10.70
N PRO A 140 19.73 -5.76 -11.62
CA PRO A 140 19.62 -4.36 -12.00
C PRO A 140 18.95 -3.49 -10.93
N VAL A 141 18.34 -4.08 -9.90
CA VAL A 141 17.62 -3.34 -8.86
C VAL A 141 18.60 -2.79 -7.82
N GLU A 142 18.38 -1.53 -7.42
CA GLU A 142 19.13 -0.89 -6.36
C GLU A 142 18.69 -1.42 -4.97
N VAL A 143 19.68 -1.71 -4.13
CA VAL A 143 19.48 -2.08 -2.73
C VAL A 143 19.79 -0.90 -1.83
N TRP A 144 19.05 -0.75 -0.75
CA TRP A 144 19.22 0.33 0.22
C TRP A 144 19.23 -0.25 1.63
N THR A 145 19.80 0.46 2.59
CA THR A 145 19.82 0.04 3.99
C THR A 145 18.97 0.97 4.84
N LYS A 146 18.48 0.49 5.98
CA LYS A 146 17.74 1.34 6.93
C LYS A 146 18.54 2.56 7.40
N TYR A 147 19.86 2.47 7.40
CA TYR A 147 20.78 3.54 7.79
C TYR A 147 21.16 4.48 6.63
N GLY A 148 20.49 4.40 5.48
CA GLY A 148 20.64 5.36 4.39
C GLY A 148 21.76 5.06 3.38
N HIS A 149 22.46 3.93 3.50
CA HIS A 149 23.39 3.48 2.46
C HIS A 149 22.63 2.91 1.25
N CYS A 150 23.10 3.25 0.06
CA CYS A 150 22.61 2.72 -1.21
C CYS A 150 23.67 1.85 -1.88
N GLY A 151 23.25 0.84 -2.62
CA GLY A 151 24.15 -0.13 -3.22
C GLY A 151 23.56 -0.91 -4.38
N ARG A 152 24.40 -1.72 -5.02
CA ARG A 152 24.05 -2.53 -6.20
C ARG A 152 24.51 -3.97 -6.01
N ILE A 153 23.73 -4.89 -6.56
CA ILE A 153 24.05 -6.32 -6.59
C ILE A 153 25.09 -6.57 -7.69
N LYS A 154 26.15 -7.31 -7.38
CA LYS A 154 27.23 -7.66 -8.33
C LYS A 154 27.05 -9.07 -8.88
N GLU A 155 27.09 -10.06 -8.00
CA GLU A 155 27.10 -11.48 -8.37
C GLU A 155 26.49 -12.34 -7.26
N PRO A 156 25.84 -13.46 -7.61
CA PRO A 156 25.50 -14.49 -6.63
C PRO A 156 26.77 -15.19 -6.13
N ILE A 157 26.75 -15.62 -4.88
CA ILE A 157 27.80 -16.40 -4.22
C ILE A 157 27.21 -17.77 -3.87
N GLY A 158 27.77 -18.83 -4.43
CA GLY A 158 27.35 -20.22 -4.15
C GLY A 158 25.94 -20.56 -4.66
N THR A 159 25.30 -21.54 -4.01
CA THR A 159 24.02 -22.14 -4.44
C THR A 159 22.81 -21.67 -3.64
N HIS A 160 22.99 -21.03 -2.48
CA HIS A 160 21.91 -20.70 -1.54
C HIS A 160 21.38 -19.25 -1.65
N GLY A 161 21.54 -18.60 -2.81
CA GLY A 161 21.02 -17.24 -3.02
C GLY A 161 21.73 -16.14 -2.23
N VAL A 162 22.92 -16.41 -1.68
CA VAL A 162 23.78 -15.37 -1.10
C VAL A 162 24.23 -14.45 -2.23
N MET A 163 24.27 -13.15 -1.99
CA MET A 163 24.67 -12.18 -3.01
C MET A 163 25.76 -11.25 -2.52
N LYS A 164 26.62 -10.84 -3.45
CA LYS A 164 27.63 -9.81 -3.22
C LYS A 164 27.07 -8.45 -3.63
N CYS A 165 27.08 -7.51 -2.71
CA CYS A 165 26.63 -6.15 -2.92
C CYS A 165 27.79 -5.16 -2.74
N VAL A 166 27.74 -4.05 -3.46
CA VAL A 166 28.64 -2.91 -3.28
C VAL A 166 27.81 -1.71 -2.89
N PHE A 167 28.16 -1.06 -1.79
CA PHE A 167 27.46 0.10 -1.26
C PHE A 167 28.31 1.36 -1.33
N ASN A 168 27.69 2.52 -1.15
CA ASN A 168 28.36 3.82 -1.06
C ASN A 168 29.15 4.00 0.24
N GLY A 169 28.78 3.30 1.32
CA GLY A 169 29.43 3.34 2.63
C GLY A 169 29.76 1.95 3.19
N VAL A 170 30.46 1.93 4.32
CA VAL A 170 30.79 0.70 5.05
C VAL A 170 29.57 0.27 5.86
N LEU A 171 29.04 -0.92 5.58
CA LEU A 171 27.91 -1.47 6.34
C LEU A 171 28.36 -2.03 7.69
N GLN A 172 27.48 -1.92 8.68
CA GLN A 172 27.61 -2.64 9.94
C GLN A 172 26.91 -4.00 9.87
N ARG A 173 27.34 -4.95 10.73
CA ARG A 173 26.73 -6.30 10.77
C ARG A 173 25.26 -6.29 11.20
N HIS A 174 24.84 -5.30 11.97
CA HIS A 174 23.46 -5.15 12.43
C HIS A 174 22.54 -4.42 11.42
N ASP A 175 23.09 -3.98 10.28
CA ASP A 175 22.31 -3.33 9.25
C ASP A 175 21.32 -4.30 8.60
N THR A 176 20.19 -3.77 8.14
CA THR A 176 19.26 -4.52 7.28
C THR A 176 19.36 -3.97 5.87
N VAL A 177 19.70 -4.85 4.93
CA VAL A 177 19.67 -4.54 3.49
C VAL A 177 18.26 -4.79 2.98
N CYS A 178 17.73 -3.84 2.23
CA CYS A 178 16.36 -3.81 1.75
C CYS A 178 16.36 -3.64 0.23
N LEU A 179 15.45 -4.35 -0.44
CA LEU A 179 15.16 -4.18 -1.86
C LEU A 179 13.67 -3.84 -1.99
N SER A 180 13.36 -2.73 -2.65
CA SER A 180 11.97 -2.28 -2.84
C SER A 180 11.41 -2.80 -4.16
N GLN A 181 10.29 -3.51 -4.10
CA GLN A 181 9.48 -3.89 -5.26
C GLN A 181 8.09 -3.27 -5.15
N TYR A 182 7.40 -3.15 -6.27
CA TYR A 182 6.06 -2.58 -6.33
C TYR A 182 5.14 -3.47 -7.17
N ASN A 183 4.03 -3.91 -6.56
CA ASN A 183 2.98 -4.64 -7.26
C ASN A 183 1.75 -3.74 -7.42
N ARG A 184 1.06 -3.84 -8.56
CA ARG A 184 -0.21 -3.12 -8.76
C ARG A 184 -1.28 -3.69 -7.82
N ALA A 185 -1.98 -2.80 -7.13
CA ALA A 185 -3.11 -3.16 -6.28
C ALA A 185 -4.41 -2.64 -6.90
N ASN A 186 -5.29 -3.55 -7.29
CA ASN A 186 -6.58 -3.18 -7.85
C ASN A 186 -7.65 -3.09 -6.75
N PRO A 187 -8.63 -2.17 -6.86
CA PRO A 187 -9.81 -2.16 -6.01
C PRO A 187 -10.57 -3.48 -6.11
N GLN A 188 -11.26 -3.87 -5.03
CA GLN A 188 -12.08 -5.08 -5.05
C GLN A 188 -13.42 -4.81 -5.71
N TRP A 189 -13.89 -5.77 -6.50
CA TRP A 189 -15.25 -5.77 -7.01
C TRP A 189 -16.24 -5.94 -5.85
N PRO A 190 -17.34 -5.19 -5.78
CA PRO A 190 -18.30 -5.34 -4.70
C PRO A 190 -19.01 -6.70 -4.83
N GLU A 191 -19.17 -7.39 -3.70
CA GLU A 191 -19.79 -8.71 -3.62
C GLU A 191 -21.33 -8.62 -3.61
N HIS A 192 -21.88 -7.55 -3.03
CA HIS A 192 -23.33 -7.33 -2.98
C HIS A 192 -23.84 -6.52 -4.18
N ARG A 193 -24.99 -6.92 -4.72
CA ARG A 193 -25.79 -6.07 -5.61
C ARG A 193 -26.32 -4.89 -4.79
N LEU A 194 -26.34 -3.72 -5.42
CA LEU A 194 -26.80 -2.47 -4.81
C LEU A 194 -28.24 -2.22 -5.23
N PRO A 195 -29.12 -1.66 -4.38
CA PRO A 195 -28.90 -1.18 -3.00
C PRO A 195 -28.81 -2.31 -1.97
N LEU A 196 -28.35 -2.00 -0.75
CA LEU A 196 -28.59 -2.88 0.39
C LEU A 196 -30.11 -2.93 0.59
N ASP A 197 -30.72 -4.09 0.45
CA ASP A 197 -32.16 -4.25 0.69
C ASP A 197 -32.46 -3.77 2.12
N ALA A 198 -33.49 -2.95 2.24
CA ALA A 198 -33.86 -2.22 3.47
C ALA A 198 -34.30 -3.14 4.61
#